data_AF-C1LHB3-F1
#
_entry.id   AF-C1LHB3-F1
#
_cell.length_a   1.000
_cell.length_b   1.000
_cell.length_c   1.000
_cell.angle_alpha   90.00
_cell.angle_beta   90.00
_cell.angle_gamma   90.00
#
_symmetry.space_group_name_H-M   'P 1'
#
loop_
_entity.id
_entity.type
_entity.pdbx_description
1 polymer ?
#
loop_
_entity_poly.entity_id
_entity_poly.type
_entity_poly.pdbx_seq_one_letter_code
_entity_poly.pdbx_strand_id
1 'polypeptide(L)'
;MALGYIAAHSETLAMAVIVSNGVLQLKCVLIRESSEEIQAAAAWALGQIGRHSPEHAKAIAQADVLHNLLDLYLKPNASEDLKTKTKRALKLIIQKCINLEALEPLLQKAPPSILKHAVAQFSKVLPHDSRARRCFVASGGLKKIQELKDDNEGLLSEYINAINNCYPEEVVRYYSPGYAETLMERVEAYQIPI
;
A
#
# COMPACT_ATOMS: atom_id res chain seq x y z
N MET A 1 14.82 10.31 18.66
CA MET A 1 15.43 9.85 17.39
C MET A 1 16.38 8.65 17.53
N ALA A 2 17.01 8.38 18.68
CA ALA A 2 18.00 7.30 18.84
C ALA A 2 17.55 5.93 18.28
N LEU A 3 16.32 5.50 18.57
CA LEU A 3 15.76 4.24 18.06
C LEU A 3 15.76 4.15 16.53
N GLY A 4 15.50 5.26 15.83
CA GLY A 4 15.51 5.26 14.37
C GLY A 4 16.93 5.13 13.80
N TYR A 5 17.95 5.68 14.46
CA TYR A 5 19.35 5.47 14.05
C TYR A 5 19.83 4.04 14.33
N ILE A 6 19.46 3.47 15.47
CA ILE A 6 19.73 2.06 15.81
C ILE A 6 19.10 1.15 14.76
N ALA A 7 17.81 1.35 14.47
CA ALA A 7 17.09 0.57 13.46
C ALA A 7 17.67 0.80 12.06
N ALA A 8 18.11 2.00 11.71
CA ALA A 8 18.71 2.24 10.40
C ALA A 8 20.02 1.47 10.18
N HIS A 9 20.78 1.19 11.24
CA HIS A 9 22.13 0.63 11.12
C HIS A 9 22.16 -0.79 10.56
N SER A 10 21.31 -1.69 11.06
CA SER A 10 21.24 -3.07 10.56
C SER A 10 19.87 -3.71 10.77
N GLU A 11 19.61 -4.77 10.00
CA GLU A 11 18.42 -5.60 10.14
C GLU A 11 18.31 -6.19 11.55
N THR A 12 19.40 -6.72 12.10
CA THR A 12 19.44 -7.28 13.46
C THR A 12 19.03 -6.26 14.53
N LEU A 13 19.51 -5.02 14.42
CA LEU A 13 19.17 -3.96 15.37
C LEU A 13 17.73 -3.47 15.18
N ALA A 14 17.23 -3.40 13.95
CA ALA A 14 15.82 -3.11 13.70
C ALA A 14 14.91 -4.19 14.31
N MET A 15 15.28 -5.46 14.19
CA MET A 15 14.55 -6.56 14.84
C MET A 15 14.60 -6.47 16.37
N ALA A 16 15.74 -6.10 16.95
CA ALA A 16 15.85 -5.87 18.40
C ALA A 16 14.89 -4.77 18.89
N VAL A 17 14.70 -3.71 18.10
CA VAL A 17 13.70 -2.66 18.39
C VAL A 17 12.27 -3.23 18.30
N ILE A 18 11.97 -4.08 17.32
CA ILE A 18 10.65 -4.73 17.19
C ILE A 18 10.36 -5.62 18.41
N VAL A 19 11.29 -6.53 18.75
CA VAL A 19 11.13 -7.49 19.87
C VAL A 19 11.01 -6.78 21.21
N SER A 20 11.63 -5.60 21.35
CA SER A 20 11.52 -4.76 22.55
C SER A 20 10.23 -3.91 22.59
N ASN A 21 9.20 -4.26 21.80
CA ASN A 21 7.94 -3.52 21.65
C ASN A 21 8.10 -2.07 21.14
N GLY A 22 9.22 -1.76 20.50
CA GLY A 22 9.52 -0.39 20.03
C GLY A 22 8.54 0.13 18.99
N VAL A 23 7.99 -0.74 18.14
CA VAL A 23 6.98 -0.35 17.13
C VAL A 23 5.70 0.17 17.78
N LEU A 24 5.18 -0.53 18.80
CA LEU A 24 3.95 -0.12 19.48
C LEU A 24 4.15 1.20 20.23
N GLN A 25 5.30 1.38 20.89
CA GLN A 25 5.61 2.63 21.59
C GLN A 25 5.77 3.79 20.60
N LEU A 26 6.46 3.59 19.47
CA LEU A 26 6.57 4.59 18.42
C LEU A 26 5.22 4.92 17.79
N LYS A 27 4.31 3.94 17.62
CA LYS A 27 2.93 4.20 17.23
C LYS A 27 2.20 5.07 18.26
N CYS A 28 2.33 4.76 19.55
CA CYS A 28 1.72 5.58 20.61
C CYS A 28 2.21 7.03 20.55
N VAL A 29 3.51 7.24 20.36
CA VAL A 29 4.10 8.58 20.17
C VAL A 29 3.52 9.25 18.92
N LEU A 30 3.47 8.51 17.79
CA LEU A 30 2.95 9.02 16.53
C LEU A 30 1.51 9.56 16.63
N ILE A 31 0.65 8.90 17.41
CA ILE A 31 -0.78 9.23 17.49
C ILE A 31 -1.18 10.13 18.68
N ARG A 32 -0.45 10.07 19.80
CA ARG A 32 -0.83 10.76 21.04
C ARG A 32 -0.14 12.09 21.26
N GLU A 33 1.05 12.26 20.70
CA GLU A 33 1.80 13.50 20.88
C GLU A 33 1.22 14.64 20.05
N SER A 34 1.21 15.83 20.63
CA SER A 34 0.73 17.06 19.98
C SER A 34 1.81 17.76 19.14
N SER A 35 3.09 17.56 19.47
CA SER A 35 4.21 18.13 18.74
C SER A 35 4.43 17.37 17.44
N GLU A 36 4.27 18.07 16.32
CA GLU A 36 4.47 17.50 14.99
C GLU A 36 5.93 17.11 14.76
N GLU A 37 6.89 17.76 15.41
CA GLU A 37 8.31 17.40 15.36
C GLU A 37 8.55 16.02 15.99
N ILE A 38 7.89 15.73 17.12
CA ILE A 38 7.95 14.42 17.78
C ILE A 38 7.26 13.36 16.92
N GLN A 39 6.08 13.65 16.38
CA GLN A 39 5.38 12.76 15.45
C GLN A 39 6.23 12.47 14.21
N ALA A 40 6.90 13.49 13.65
CA ALA A 40 7.76 13.36 12.49
C ALA A 40 8.98 12.47 12.80
N ALA A 41 9.59 12.65 13.98
CA ALA A 41 10.68 11.79 14.45
C ALA A 41 10.23 10.33 14.64
N ALA A 42 9.01 10.10 15.16
CA ALA A 42 8.43 8.77 15.30
C ALA A 42 8.14 8.13 13.93
N ALA A 43 7.53 8.88 13.01
CA ALA A 43 7.28 8.44 11.63
C ALA A 43 8.58 8.04 10.93
N TRP A 44 9.63 8.86 11.05
CA TRP A 44 10.93 8.55 10.49
C TRP A 44 11.51 7.25 11.08
N ALA A 45 11.47 7.08 12.40
CA ALA A 45 11.98 5.87 13.06
C ALA A 45 11.22 4.60 12.63
N LEU A 46 9.89 4.67 12.53
CA LEU A 46 9.05 3.57 12.01
C LEU A 46 9.43 3.20 10.57
N GLY A 47 9.69 4.20 9.72
CA GLY A 47 10.20 4.00 8.38
C GLY A 47 11.59 3.32 8.35
N GLN A 48 12.47 3.65 9.29
CA GLN A 48 13.79 2.98 9.40
C GLN A 48 13.68 1.53 9.84
N ILE A 49 12.72 1.19 10.69
CA ILE A 49 12.47 -0.20 11.10
C ILE A 49 11.93 -1.00 9.92
N GLY A 50 10.88 -0.52 9.26
CA GLY A 50 10.17 -1.27 8.21
C GLY A 50 10.89 -1.40 6.86
N ARG A 51 12.04 -0.74 6.66
CA ARG A 51 12.73 -0.70 5.35
C ARG A 51 13.58 -1.93 5.02
N HIS A 52 13.85 -2.82 5.98
CA HIS A 52 14.84 -3.88 5.81
C HIS A 52 14.28 -5.08 5.05
N SER A 53 13.37 -5.82 5.69
CA SER A 53 12.85 -7.10 5.20
C SER A 53 11.31 -7.17 5.26
N PRO A 54 10.70 -8.19 4.62
CA PRO A 54 9.27 -8.46 4.76
C PRO A 54 8.80 -8.66 6.20
N GLU A 55 9.61 -9.28 7.05
CA GLU A 55 9.30 -9.50 8.48
C GLU A 55 9.21 -8.17 9.23
N HIS A 56 10.09 -7.23 8.92
CA HIS A 56 10.06 -5.88 9.50
C HIS A 56 8.81 -5.12 9.05
N ALA A 57 8.53 -5.11 7.75
CA ALA A 57 7.34 -4.46 7.21
C ALA A 57 6.05 -5.09 7.76
N LYS A 58 6.02 -6.41 7.93
CA LYS A 58 4.91 -7.14 8.54
C LYS A 58 4.68 -6.69 9.99
N ALA A 59 5.72 -6.57 10.81
CA ALA A 59 5.59 -6.10 12.19
C ALA A 59 4.99 -4.69 12.26
N ILE A 60 5.41 -3.79 11.35
CA ILE A 60 4.86 -2.43 11.24
C ILE A 60 3.39 -2.46 10.78
N ALA A 61 3.07 -3.28 9.78
CA ALA A 61 1.72 -3.41 9.23
C ALA A 61 0.73 -4.01 10.23
N GLN A 62 1.14 -5.04 10.99
CA GLN A 62 0.31 -5.65 12.03
C GLN A 62 0.01 -4.71 13.20
N ALA A 63 0.89 -3.75 13.45
CA ALA A 63 0.64 -2.66 14.39
C ALA A 63 -0.27 -1.57 13.80
N ASP A 64 -0.80 -1.71 12.59
CA ASP A 64 -1.67 -0.74 11.91
C ASP A 64 -0.98 0.62 11.65
N VAL A 65 0.35 0.65 11.64
CA VAL A 65 1.11 1.90 11.48
C VAL A 65 0.91 2.55 10.10
N LEU A 66 0.67 1.76 9.05
CA LEU A 66 0.47 2.29 7.69
C LEU A 66 -0.72 3.24 7.60
N HIS A 67 -1.84 2.89 8.25
CA HIS A 67 -3.03 3.75 8.30
C HIS A 67 -2.73 5.05 9.04
N ASN A 68 -2.10 4.95 10.22
CA ASN A 68 -1.75 6.11 11.04
C ASN A 68 -0.78 7.08 10.32
N LEU A 69 0.20 6.55 9.58
CA LEU A 69 1.10 7.37 8.76
C LEU A 69 0.37 8.07 7.61
N LEU A 70 -0.61 7.39 6.98
CA LEU A 70 -1.40 7.98 5.91
C LEU A 70 -2.29 9.11 6.43
N ASP A 71 -2.94 8.92 7.58
CA ASP A 71 -3.80 9.94 8.19
C ASP A 71 -3.01 11.23 8.51
N LEU A 72 -1.80 11.08 9.08
CA LEU A 72 -0.92 12.23 9.33
C LEU A 72 -0.43 12.89 8.04
N TYR A 73 -0.18 12.11 6.98
CA TYR A 73 0.18 12.67 5.68
C TYR A 73 -0.97 13.49 5.06
N LEU A 74 -2.21 13.02 5.24
CA LEU A 74 -3.42 13.65 4.70
C LEU A 74 -3.93 14.82 5.54
N LYS A 75 -3.43 15.01 6.76
CA LYS A 75 -3.80 16.13 7.64
C LYS A 75 -3.54 17.47 6.91
N PRO A 76 -4.57 18.29 6.64
CA PRO A 76 -4.44 19.49 5.81
C PRO A 76 -3.33 20.44 6.29
N ASN A 77 -3.29 20.68 7.59
CA ASN A 77 -2.39 21.64 8.24
C ASN A 77 -1.15 20.99 8.88
N ALA A 78 -0.82 19.74 8.53
CA ALA A 78 0.44 19.16 8.96
C ALA A 78 1.62 19.90 8.31
N SER A 79 2.67 20.10 9.10
CA SER A 79 3.96 20.63 8.68
C SER A 79 4.58 19.82 7.54
N GLU A 80 5.36 20.51 6.70
CA GLU A 80 6.04 19.89 5.56
C GLU A 80 7.04 18.80 5.99
N ASP A 81 7.69 18.98 7.14
CA ASP A 81 8.61 17.97 7.70
C ASP A 81 7.86 16.69 8.10
N LEU A 82 6.71 16.82 8.78
CA LEU A 82 5.85 15.69 9.13
C LEU A 82 5.36 14.97 7.87
N LYS A 83 4.82 15.69 6.89
CA LYS A 83 4.37 15.13 5.60
C LYS A 83 5.51 14.42 4.85
N THR A 84 6.70 15.01 4.85
CA THR A 84 7.88 14.43 4.18
C THR A 84 8.29 13.12 4.85
N LYS A 85 8.35 13.09 6.18
CA LYS A 85 8.75 11.91 6.95
C LYS A 85 7.71 10.80 6.92
N THR A 86 6.41 11.11 7.00
CA THR A 86 5.33 10.10 6.88
C THR A 86 5.29 9.51 5.47
N LYS A 87 5.37 10.34 4.43
CA LYS A 87 5.45 9.87 3.03
C LYS A 87 6.66 8.97 2.79
N ARG A 88 7.83 9.37 3.30
CA ARG A 88 9.06 8.57 3.18
C ARG A 88 8.94 7.25 3.93
N ALA A 89 8.39 7.26 5.14
CA ALA A 89 8.17 6.05 5.92
C ALA A 89 7.22 5.09 5.20
N LEU A 90 6.07 5.58 4.72
CA LEU A 90 5.12 4.80 3.91
C LEU A 90 5.82 4.15 2.72
N LYS A 91 6.56 4.92 1.92
CA LYS A 91 7.31 4.37 0.78
C LYS A 91 8.23 3.22 1.20
N LEU A 92 9.04 3.42 2.23
CA LEU A 92 10.01 2.43 2.69
C LEU A 92 9.35 1.13 3.18
N ILE A 93 8.26 1.25 3.94
CA ILE A 93 7.53 0.11 4.51
C ILE A 93 6.79 -0.64 3.40
N ILE A 94 6.06 0.08 2.54
CA ILE A 94 5.26 -0.52 1.45
C ILE A 94 6.16 -1.36 0.54
N GLN A 95 7.34 -0.85 0.17
CA GLN A 95 8.28 -1.55 -0.73
C GLN A 95 8.81 -2.88 -0.18
N LYS A 96 8.61 -3.16 1.11
CA LYS A 96 9.00 -4.42 1.76
C LYS A 96 7.80 -5.25 2.21
N CYS A 97 6.59 -4.69 2.21
CA CYS A 97 5.42 -5.40 2.70
C CYS A 97 4.93 -6.44 1.69
N ILE A 98 4.91 -7.71 2.11
CA ILE A 98 4.31 -8.82 1.35
C ILE A 98 2.90 -9.16 1.83
N ASN A 99 2.46 -8.60 2.97
CA ASN A 99 1.09 -8.74 3.44
C ASN A 99 0.18 -7.76 2.67
N LEU A 100 -0.34 -8.22 1.54
CA LEU A 100 -1.13 -7.41 0.62
C LEU A 100 -2.43 -6.90 1.23
N GLU A 101 -3.07 -7.66 2.12
CA GLU A 101 -4.30 -7.25 2.83
C GLU A 101 -4.08 -5.95 3.63
N ALA A 102 -2.90 -5.77 4.21
CA ALA A 102 -2.55 -4.54 4.94
C ALA A 102 -2.28 -3.34 4.02
N LEU A 103 -2.01 -3.57 2.73
CA LEU A 103 -1.78 -2.52 1.73
C LEU A 103 -3.06 -2.10 1.01
N GLU A 104 -4.09 -2.94 0.96
CA GLU A 104 -5.35 -2.67 0.26
C GLU A 104 -6.03 -1.35 0.65
N PRO A 105 -6.08 -0.94 1.94
CA PRO A 105 -6.66 0.35 2.32
C PRO A 105 -5.99 1.55 1.63
N LEU A 106 -4.70 1.42 1.26
CA LEU A 106 -3.97 2.45 0.54
C LEU A 106 -4.47 2.61 -0.89
N LEU A 107 -4.99 1.55 -1.53
CA LEU A 107 -5.58 1.66 -2.87
C LEU A 107 -6.83 2.54 -2.92
N GLN A 108 -7.52 2.67 -1.78
CA GLN A 108 -8.76 3.42 -1.69
C GLN A 108 -8.54 4.87 -1.26
N LYS A 109 -7.66 5.09 -0.28
CA LYS A 109 -7.52 6.39 0.40
C LYS A 109 -6.25 7.15 0.03
N ALA A 110 -5.22 6.48 -0.48
CA ALA A 110 -3.93 7.12 -0.68
C ALA A 110 -3.94 8.01 -1.94
N PRO A 111 -3.32 9.19 -1.88
CA PRO A 111 -3.17 10.03 -3.06
C PRO A 111 -2.13 9.43 -4.03
N PRO A 112 -2.10 9.87 -5.31
CA PRO A 112 -1.24 9.30 -6.35
C PRO A 112 0.24 9.18 -5.97
N SER A 113 0.73 10.12 -5.15
CA SER A 113 2.13 10.16 -4.69
C SER A 113 2.53 8.99 -3.80
N ILE A 114 1.59 8.36 -3.08
CA ILE A 114 1.78 7.18 -2.23
C ILE A 114 1.22 5.93 -2.92
N LEU A 115 0.05 6.06 -3.56
CA LEU A 115 -0.66 4.98 -4.24
C LEU A 115 0.24 4.20 -5.20
N LYS A 116 1.05 4.90 -6.01
CA LYS A 116 1.99 4.27 -6.95
C LYS A 116 2.96 3.28 -6.30
N HIS A 117 3.31 3.48 -5.04
CA HIS A 117 4.19 2.57 -4.31
C HIS A 117 3.46 1.31 -3.88
N ALA A 118 2.18 1.42 -3.52
CA ALA A 118 1.33 0.27 -3.22
C ALA A 118 1.12 -0.57 -4.49
N VAL A 119 0.70 0.06 -5.60
CA VAL A 119 0.49 -0.63 -6.89
C VAL A 119 1.78 -1.32 -7.36
N ALA A 120 2.93 -0.66 -7.26
CA ALA A 120 4.23 -1.26 -7.57
C ALA A 120 4.60 -2.45 -6.68
N GLN A 121 4.07 -2.52 -5.45
CA GLN A 121 4.30 -3.66 -4.56
C GLN A 121 3.34 -4.81 -4.90
N PHE A 122 2.06 -4.53 -5.17
CA PHE A 122 1.12 -5.53 -5.67
C PHE A 122 1.65 -6.20 -6.95
N SER A 123 2.17 -5.42 -7.90
CA SER A 123 2.73 -5.95 -9.16
C SER A 123 3.93 -6.88 -8.98
N LYS A 124 4.65 -6.80 -7.84
CA LYS A 124 5.79 -7.66 -7.51
C LYS A 124 5.38 -8.93 -6.77
N VAL A 125 4.36 -8.86 -5.92
CA VAL A 125 3.98 -9.97 -5.03
C VAL A 125 2.96 -10.90 -5.70
N LEU A 126 1.97 -10.35 -6.40
CA LEU A 126 0.88 -11.12 -7.02
C LEU A 126 1.34 -12.22 -8.01
N PRO A 127 2.38 -12.02 -8.84
CA PRO A 127 2.87 -13.08 -9.74
C PRO A 127 3.34 -14.35 -9.00
N HIS A 128 3.73 -14.22 -7.74
CA HIS A 128 4.35 -15.30 -6.97
C HIS A 128 3.46 -15.87 -5.86
N ASP A 129 2.24 -15.34 -5.67
CA ASP A 129 1.33 -15.76 -4.61
C ASP A 129 -0.11 -15.93 -5.15
N SER A 130 -0.50 -17.18 -5.40
CA SER A 130 -1.84 -17.52 -5.89
C SER A 130 -2.95 -17.24 -4.87
N ARG A 131 -2.66 -17.37 -3.57
CA ARG A 131 -3.63 -17.05 -2.52
C ARG A 131 -3.86 -15.56 -2.47
N ALA A 132 -2.79 -14.76 -2.52
CA ALA A 132 -2.89 -13.31 -2.56
C ALA A 132 -3.68 -12.83 -3.78
N ARG A 133 -3.48 -13.43 -4.96
CA ARG A 133 -4.30 -13.14 -6.17
C ARG A 133 -5.79 -13.36 -5.91
N ARG A 134 -6.16 -14.51 -5.34
CA ARG A 134 -7.56 -14.80 -5.01
C ARG A 134 -8.13 -13.79 -4.01
N CYS A 135 -7.39 -13.50 -2.93
CA CYS A 135 -7.82 -12.51 -1.92
C CYS A 135 -7.99 -11.12 -2.54
N PHE A 136 -7.05 -10.69 -3.39
CA PHE A 136 -7.06 -9.37 -4.03
C PHE A 136 -8.25 -9.15 -4.97
N VAL A 137 -8.74 -10.21 -5.61
CA VAL A 137 -9.99 -10.13 -6.38
C VAL A 137 -11.20 -10.06 -5.44
N ALA A 138 -11.25 -10.94 -4.45
CA ALA A 138 -12.37 -11.03 -3.51
C ALA A 138 -12.58 -9.75 -2.68
N SER A 139 -11.50 -9.04 -2.35
CA SER A 139 -11.53 -7.76 -1.62
C SER A 139 -11.90 -6.55 -2.50
N GLY A 140 -12.01 -6.74 -3.83
CA GLY A 140 -12.23 -5.65 -4.78
C GLY A 140 -10.95 -4.88 -5.15
N GLY A 141 -9.77 -5.38 -4.77
CA GLY A 141 -8.48 -4.81 -5.16
C GLY A 141 -8.31 -4.72 -6.68
N LEU A 142 -8.64 -5.79 -7.42
CA LEU A 142 -8.53 -5.78 -8.89
C LEU A 142 -9.47 -4.76 -9.53
N LYS A 143 -10.71 -4.64 -9.03
CA LYS A 143 -11.64 -3.59 -9.46
C LYS A 143 -11.02 -2.21 -9.26
N LYS A 144 -10.40 -1.99 -8.10
CA LYS A 144 -9.78 -0.69 -7.81
C LYS A 144 -8.63 -0.39 -8.78
N ILE A 145 -7.85 -1.39 -9.17
CA ILE A 145 -6.80 -1.26 -10.19
C ILE A 145 -7.39 -0.86 -11.54
N GLN A 146 -8.52 -1.43 -11.97
CA GLN A 146 -9.15 -1.04 -13.24
C GLN A 146 -9.69 0.39 -13.25
N GLU A 147 -10.05 0.93 -12.08
CA GLU A 147 -10.48 2.32 -11.94
C GLU A 147 -9.30 3.33 -11.98
N LEU A 148 -8.05 2.86 -11.81
CA LEU A 148 -6.88 3.73 -11.89
C LEU A 148 -6.60 4.08 -13.35
N LYS A 149 -6.90 5.32 -13.74
CA LYS A 149 -6.49 5.87 -15.03
C LYS A 149 -5.02 6.29 -14.95
N ASP A 150 -4.22 5.84 -15.91
CA ASP A 150 -2.93 6.46 -16.23
C ASP A 150 -3.01 6.96 -17.68
N ASP A 151 -3.34 8.23 -17.84
CA ASP A 151 -3.50 8.86 -19.16
C ASP A 151 -2.14 9.08 -19.88
N ASN A 152 -1.00 8.81 -19.21
CA ASN A 152 0.33 9.25 -19.64
C ASN A 152 1.37 8.12 -19.86
N GLU A 153 0.95 6.87 -20.07
CA GLU A 153 1.88 5.73 -20.32
C GLU A 153 3.08 5.67 -19.35
N GLY A 154 2.86 6.01 -18.08
CA GLY A 154 3.93 6.10 -17.09
C GLY A 154 4.24 4.77 -16.41
N LEU A 155 5.16 4.80 -15.43
CA LEU A 155 5.46 3.65 -14.57
C LEU A 155 4.23 3.06 -13.87
N LEU A 156 3.19 3.87 -13.62
CA LEU A 156 1.95 3.38 -13.00
C LEU A 156 1.21 2.46 -13.96
N SER A 157 1.10 2.81 -15.24
CA SER A 157 0.52 1.95 -16.28
C SER A 157 1.28 0.62 -16.41
N GLU A 158 2.62 0.63 -16.35
CA GLU A 158 3.42 -0.60 -16.34
C GLU A 158 3.07 -1.52 -15.17
N TYR A 159 2.92 -0.97 -13.95
CA TYR A 159 2.53 -1.76 -12.79
C TYR A 159 1.10 -2.29 -12.90
N ILE A 160 0.16 -1.49 -13.42
CA ILE A 160 -1.23 -1.91 -13.67
C ILE A 160 -1.25 -3.07 -14.67
N ASN A 161 -0.50 -2.98 -15.77
CA ASN A 161 -0.40 -4.04 -16.77
C ASN A 161 0.20 -5.31 -16.19
N ALA A 162 1.26 -5.20 -15.38
CA ALA A 162 1.84 -6.35 -14.69
C ALA A 162 0.84 -7.04 -13.72
N ILE A 163 0.00 -6.26 -13.03
CA ILE A 163 -1.07 -6.80 -12.19
C ILE A 163 -2.14 -7.49 -13.05
N ASN A 164 -2.57 -6.86 -14.16
CA ASN A 164 -3.58 -7.44 -15.05
C ASN A 164 -3.12 -8.80 -15.62
N ASN A 165 -1.85 -8.91 -15.99
CA ASN A 165 -1.24 -10.17 -16.49
C ASN A 165 -1.19 -11.30 -15.45
N CYS A 166 -1.53 -11.03 -14.19
CA CYS A 166 -1.66 -12.07 -13.15
C CYS A 166 -3.01 -12.81 -13.21
N TYR A 167 -3.97 -12.34 -14.01
CA TYR A 167 -5.34 -12.82 -14.07
C TYR A 167 -5.76 -13.18 -15.51
N PRO A 168 -6.72 -14.11 -15.69
CA PRO A 168 -7.34 -14.35 -16.99
C PRO A 168 -7.99 -13.08 -17.55
N GLU A 169 -7.99 -12.93 -18.87
CA GLU A 169 -8.50 -11.74 -19.55
C GLU A 169 -9.98 -11.49 -19.21
N GLU A 170 -10.79 -12.55 -19.09
CA GLU A 170 -12.21 -12.44 -18.75
C GLU A 170 -12.41 -11.89 -17.34
N VAL A 171 -11.52 -12.24 -16.41
CA VAL A 171 -11.55 -11.72 -15.04
C VAL A 171 -11.20 -10.23 -15.04
N VAL A 172 -10.18 -9.82 -15.80
CA VAL A 172 -9.81 -8.40 -15.93
C VAL A 172 -10.96 -7.61 -16.53
N ARG A 173 -11.51 -8.07 -17.66
CA ARG A 173 -12.64 -7.44 -18.37
C ARG A 173 -13.87 -7.30 -17.47
N TYR A 174 -14.20 -8.34 -16.70
CA TYR A 174 -15.34 -8.30 -15.77
C TYR A 174 -15.29 -7.11 -14.80
N TYR A 175 -14.09 -6.70 -14.38
CA TYR A 175 -13.89 -5.57 -13.48
C TYR A 175 -13.57 -4.25 -14.18
N SER A 176 -13.39 -4.24 -15.50
CA SER A 176 -13.10 -3.03 -16.27
C SER A 176 -14.31 -2.07 -16.30
N PRO A 177 -14.11 -0.76 -16.08
CA PRO A 177 -15.19 0.23 -16.18
C PRO A 177 -15.91 0.16 -17.53
N GLY A 178 -17.25 0.18 -17.53
CA GLY A 178 -18.07 0.15 -18.75
C GLY A 178 -18.36 -1.25 -19.30
N TYR A 179 -17.72 -2.30 -18.77
CA TYR A 179 -17.90 -3.66 -19.31
C TYR A 179 -19.30 -4.23 -19.03
N ALA A 180 -19.89 -3.90 -17.89
CA ALA A 180 -21.25 -4.31 -17.56
C ALA A 180 -22.26 -3.78 -18.57
N GLU A 181 -22.13 -2.51 -18.97
CA GLU A 181 -22.94 -1.87 -20.00
C GLU A 181 -22.76 -2.57 -21.35
N THR A 182 -21.52 -2.88 -21.75
CA THR A 182 -21.24 -3.64 -22.97
C THR A 182 -21.87 -5.05 -22.95
N LEU A 183 -21.93 -5.71 -21.78
CA LEU A 183 -22.62 -6.99 -21.65
C LEU A 183 -24.13 -6.84 -21.80
N MET A 184 -24.73 -5.78 -21.25
CA MET A 184 -26.15 -5.49 -21.39
C MET A 184 -26.53 -5.26 -22.85
N GLU A 185 -25.75 -4.47 -23.59
CA GLU A 185 -25.95 -4.27 -25.03
C GLU A 185 -25.91 -5.58 -25.83
N ARG A 186 -25.00 -6.50 -25.46
CA ARG A 186 -24.93 -7.83 -26.09
C ARG A 186 -26.13 -8.72 -25.77
N VAL A 187 -26.67 -8.62 -24.56
CA VAL A 187 -27.90 -9.34 -24.17
C VAL A 187 -29.08 -8.83 -24.98
N GLU A 188 -29.21 -7.50 -25.14
CA GLU A 188 -30.26 -6.88 -25.96
C GLU A 188 -30.15 -7.26 -27.45
N ALA A 189 -28.92 -7.42 -27.96
CA ALA A 189 -28.68 -7.84 -29.34
C ALA A 189 -28.78 -9.37 -29.57
N TYR A 190 -28.93 -10.18 -28.52
CA TYR A 190 -28.91 -11.64 -28.65
C TYR A 190 -30.17 -12.19 -29.34
N GLN A 191 -29.98 -12.86 -30.46
CA GLN A 191 -31.05 -13.55 -31.18
C GLN A 191 -31.09 -15.03 -30.75
N ILE A 192 -32.27 -15.50 -30.31
CA ILE A 192 -32.48 -16.89 -29.92
C ILE A 192 -32.33 -17.77 -31.17
N PRO A 193 -31.40 -18.74 -31.19
CA PRO A 193 -31.32 -19.71 -32.29
C PRO A 193 -32.62 -20.51 -32.34
N ILE A 194 -33.29 -20.49 -33.49
CA ILE A 194 -34.50 -21.28 -33.77
C ILE A 194 -34.10 -22.72 -34.10
#